data_AF-A0A1D2M4L3-F1
#
_entry.id   AF-A0A1D2M4L3-F1
#
_cell.length_a   1.000
_cell.length_b   1.000
_cell.length_c   1.000
_cell.angle_alpha   90.00
_cell.angle_beta   90.00
_cell.angle_gamma   90.00
#
_symmetry.space_group_name_H-M   'P 1'
#
loop_
_entity.id
_entity.type
_entity.pdbx_description
1 polymer ?
#
loop_
_entity_poly.entity_id
_entity_poly.type
_entity_poly.pdbx_seq_one_letter_code
_entity_poly.pdbx_strand_id
1 'polypeptide(L)'
;MFCNSMCGYPLQKGSRILAILDLLIGILVAAYMLYTLIIGYLGDNESEFRTGHTTTNGTTTTENITGFLTMTKLDRIVIVIIYIIVEGWLFRLLIKASKHLNQKACISWMKVRGISLLLWCVYVLYGVITGRHETIEMTLESIIIIYRMYELVVVAELKNEIEKSEAARKKEALTHQDELA
;
A
#
# COMPACT_ATOMS: atom_id res chain seq x y z
N MET A 1 24.97 2.27 8.73
CA MET A 1 25.12 3.08 9.96
C MET A 1 24.08 4.18 9.87
N PHE A 2 23.34 4.48 10.94
CA PHE A 2 22.09 5.28 11.01
C PHE A 2 20.77 4.52 10.85
N CYS A 3 20.55 3.57 11.76
CA CYS A 3 19.42 3.62 12.70
C CYS A 3 19.92 2.90 13.95
N ASN A 4 20.65 3.62 14.80
CA ASN A 4 20.86 3.15 16.17
C ASN A 4 19.46 2.93 16.74
N SER A 5 19.19 1.68 17.13
CA SER A 5 18.01 1.21 17.85
C SER A 5 17.32 2.40 18.51
N MET A 6 16.25 2.91 17.89
CA MET A 6 15.56 4.09 18.39
C MET A 6 15.00 3.73 19.77
N CYS A 7 15.81 4.06 20.76
CA CYS A 7 15.43 4.64 22.03
C CYS A 7 14.44 3.81 22.83
N GLY A 8 14.78 2.58 23.22
CA GLY A 8 14.27 1.88 24.42
C GLY A 8 12.74 1.74 24.56
N TYR A 9 11.96 2.22 23.60
CA TYR A 9 10.54 2.03 23.51
C TYR A 9 10.35 0.59 23.06
N PRO A 10 9.48 -0.18 23.70
CA PRO A 10 9.22 -1.54 23.23
C PRO A 10 8.73 -1.42 21.78
N LEU A 11 9.46 -2.00 20.81
CA LEU A 11 9.10 -1.99 19.38
C LEU A 11 7.65 -2.45 19.16
N GLN A 12 7.13 -3.24 20.09
CA GLN A 12 5.74 -3.65 20.17
C GLN A 12 4.74 -2.48 20.27
N LYS A 13 5.06 -1.39 20.97
CA LYS A 13 4.26 -0.16 21.00
C LYS A 13 4.46 0.64 19.71
N GLY A 14 5.69 0.74 19.20
CA GLY A 14 6.00 1.43 17.95
C GLY A 14 5.27 0.83 16.74
N SER A 15 5.21 -0.50 16.65
CA SER A 15 4.49 -1.20 15.57
C SER A 15 2.97 -0.95 15.60
N ARG A 16 2.38 -0.70 16.77
CA ARG A 16 0.96 -0.36 16.89
C ARG A 16 0.68 1.06 16.42
N ILE A 17 1.55 2.00 16.75
CA ILE A 17 1.47 3.38 16.29
C ILE A 17 1.61 3.41 14.77
N LEU A 18 2.58 2.66 14.22
CA LEU A 18 2.73 2.50 12.78
C LEU A 18 1.48 1.94 12.12
N ALA A 19 0.87 0.89 12.68
CA ALA A 19 -0.38 0.35 12.15
C ALA A 19 -1.50 1.40 12.10
N ILE A 20 -1.61 2.26 13.12
CA ILE A 20 -2.62 3.32 13.17
C ILE A 20 -2.33 4.41 12.13
N LEU A 21 -1.09 4.88 12.06
CA LEU A 21 -0.66 5.86 11.06
C LEU A 21 -0.89 5.35 9.64
N ASP A 22 -0.60 4.07 9.44
CA ASP A 22 -0.78 3.39 8.17
C ASP A 22 -2.25 3.33 7.73
N LEU A 23 -3.15 2.97 8.66
CA LEU A 23 -4.58 3.01 8.41
C LEU A 23 -5.06 4.43 8.08
N LEU A 24 -4.52 5.45 8.76
CA LEU A 24 -4.88 6.85 8.56
C LEU A 24 -4.43 7.34 7.18
N ILE A 25 -3.21 7.01 6.77
CA ILE A 25 -2.70 7.28 5.41
C ILE A 25 -3.54 6.52 4.38
N GLY A 26 -3.89 5.25 4.63
CA GLY A 26 -4.75 4.47 3.77
C GLY A 26 -6.13 5.11 3.56
N ILE A 27 -6.74 5.64 4.62
CA ILE A 27 -8.01 6.38 4.56
C ILE A 27 -7.85 7.67 3.78
N LEU A 28 -6.77 8.44 3.99
CA LEU A 28 -6.51 9.67 3.25
C LEU A 28 -6.33 9.43 1.75
N VAL A 29 -5.58 8.38 1.37
CA VAL A 29 -5.40 7.98 -0.03
C VAL A 29 -6.74 7.55 -0.64
N ALA A 30 -7.53 6.75 0.09
CA ALA A 30 -8.85 6.34 -0.37
C ALA A 30 -9.80 7.53 -0.54
N ALA A 31 -9.77 8.50 0.38
CA ALA A 31 -10.55 9.73 0.31
C ALA A 31 -10.12 10.60 -0.89
N TYR A 32 -8.82 10.72 -1.15
CA TYR A 32 -8.29 11.40 -2.33
C TYR A 32 -8.75 10.72 -3.62
N MET A 33 -8.66 9.39 -3.72
CA MET A 33 -9.16 8.64 -4.88
C MET A 33 -10.66 8.80 -5.07
N LEU A 34 -11.44 8.82 -3.99
CA LEU A 34 -12.88 9.03 -4.06
C LEU A 34 -13.20 10.46 -4.52
N TYR A 35 -12.45 11.46 -4.03
CA TYR A 35 -12.59 12.86 -4.43
C TYR A 35 -12.30 13.08 -5.92
N THR A 36 -11.18 12.56 -6.42
CA THR A 36 -10.83 12.65 -7.85
C THR A 36 -11.84 11.92 -8.73
N LEU A 37 -12.39 10.79 -8.25
CA LEU A 37 -13.48 10.09 -8.91
C LEU A 37 -14.76 10.94 -8.96
N ILE A 38 -15.16 11.58 -7.86
CA ILE A 38 -16.36 12.42 -7.79
C ILE A 38 -16.23 13.63 -8.73
N ILE A 39 -15.08 14.30 -8.75
CA ILE A 39 -14.82 15.40 -9.68
C ILE A 39 -14.87 14.92 -11.12
N GLY A 40 -14.22 13.79 -11.45
CA GLY A 40 -14.29 13.20 -12.78
C GLY A 40 -15.70 12.71 -13.17
N TYR A 41 -16.55 12.39 -12.18
CA TYR A 41 -17.95 12.03 -12.42
C TYR A 41 -18.82 13.25 -12.69
N LEU A 42 -18.61 14.35 -11.96
CA LEU A 42 -19.37 15.61 -12.11
C LEU A 42 -18.95 16.40 -13.36
N GLY A 43 -17.65 16.38 -13.72
CA GLY A 43 -17.14 17.10 -14.88
C GLY A 43 -17.63 16.57 -16.23
N ASP A 44 -17.87 15.27 -16.35
CA ASP A 44 -18.41 14.66 -17.58
C ASP A 44 -19.90 15.00 -17.82
N ASN A 45 -20.64 15.36 -16.77
CA ASN A 45 -22.05 15.75 -16.90
C ASN A 45 -22.23 17.19 -17.44
N GLU A 46 -21.17 18.01 -17.47
CA GLU A 46 -21.21 19.35 -18.08
C GLU A 46 -20.77 19.37 -19.56
N SER A 47 -20.04 18.36 -20.04
CA SER A 47 -19.49 18.34 -21.41
C SER A 47 -20.42 17.74 -22.48
N GLU A 48 -21.56 17.14 -22.13
CA GLU A 48 -22.53 16.65 -23.13
C GLU A 48 -23.46 17.73 -23.71
N PHE A 49 -23.38 19.00 -23.28
CA PHE A 49 -24.29 20.06 -23.76
C PHE A 49 -23.65 21.14 -24.64
N ARG A 50 -22.44 20.96 -25.20
CA ARG A 50 -21.92 21.96 -26.15
C ARG A 50 -21.04 21.43 -27.28
N THR A 51 -21.46 21.81 -28.48
CA THR A 51 -20.86 21.70 -29.84
C THR A 51 -21.04 20.35 -30.54
N GLY A 52 -21.77 20.23 -31.66
CA GLY A 52 -22.07 21.20 -32.71
C GLY A 52 -21.28 20.81 -33.97
N HIS A 53 -21.98 20.30 -34.99
CA HIS A 53 -21.55 20.03 -36.37
C HIS A 53 -20.08 20.28 -36.76
N THR A 54 -19.41 19.24 -37.27
CA THR A 54 -18.58 19.40 -38.48
C THR A 54 -18.53 18.09 -39.28
N THR A 55 -18.99 18.15 -40.52
CA THR A 55 -18.86 17.11 -41.55
C THR A 55 -17.57 17.36 -42.32
N THR A 56 -16.59 16.44 -42.37
CA THR A 56 -15.70 16.31 -43.55
C THR A 56 -14.96 14.97 -43.59
N ASN A 57 -15.25 14.20 -44.64
CA ASN A 57 -14.41 13.28 -45.42
C ASN A 57 -13.34 12.40 -44.74
N GLY A 58 -13.62 11.09 -44.75
CA GLY A 58 -12.89 10.17 -45.62
C GLY A 58 -11.51 9.69 -45.15
N THR A 59 -11.44 8.43 -44.73
CA THR A 59 -10.26 7.60 -44.42
C THR A 59 -9.52 7.92 -43.12
N THR A 60 -10.09 7.42 -42.01
CA THR A 60 -9.29 7.00 -40.86
C THR A 60 -9.48 5.50 -40.70
N THR A 61 -8.44 4.73 -40.98
CA THR A 61 -8.30 3.36 -40.50
C THR A 61 -8.44 3.43 -38.99
N THR A 62 -9.60 3.01 -38.48
CA THR A 62 -9.89 2.98 -37.05
C THR A 62 -9.01 1.90 -36.44
N GLU A 63 -7.82 2.29 -35.97
CA GLU A 63 -7.02 1.49 -35.07
C GLU A 63 -7.83 1.28 -33.78
N ASN A 64 -8.64 0.23 -33.78
CA ASN A 64 -9.30 -0.34 -32.59
C ASN A 64 -8.26 -0.98 -31.64
N ILE A 65 -7.12 -0.34 -31.42
CA ILE A 65 -6.11 -0.74 -30.44
C ILE A 65 -6.36 -0.05 -29.08
N THR A 66 -7.21 0.98 -29.05
CA THR A 66 -7.57 1.71 -27.82
C THR A 66 -8.62 1.02 -26.94
N GLY A 67 -9.15 -0.14 -27.35
CA GLY A 67 -10.11 -0.92 -26.57
C GLY A 67 -9.52 -1.71 -25.40
N PHE A 68 -8.20 -1.70 -25.19
CA PHE A 68 -7.56 -2.65 -24.27
C PHE A 68 -7.59 -2.25 -22.79
N LEU A 69 -7.97 -1.03 -22.39
CA LEU A 69 -7.93 -0.64 -20.95
C LEU A 69 -8.74 0.62 -20.60
N THR A 70 -9.90 0.86 -21.23
CA THR A 70 -10.84 1.84 -20.67
C THR A 70 -11.51 1.24 -19.44
N MET A 71 -10.80 1.26 -18.30
CA MET A 71 -11.41 0.96 -17.01
C MET A 71 -12.63 1.85 -16.84
N THR A 72 -13.79 1.21 -16.73
CA THR A 72 -15.04 1.92 -16.52
C THR A 72 -15.00 2.62 -15.16
N LYS A 73 -15.78 3.69 -15.00
CA LYS A 73 -15.85 4.42 -13.71
C LYS A 73 -16.22 3.49 -12.54
N LEU A 74 -17.00 2.42 -12.82
CA LEU A 74 -17.35 1.38 -11.87
C LEU A 74 -16.14 0.53 -11.45
N ASP A 75 -15.25 0.18 -12.38
CA ASP A 75 -14.05 -0.60 -12.07
C ASP A 75 -13.15 0.13 -11.07
N ARG A 76 -13.06 1.47 -11.18
CA ARG A 76 -12.30 2.30 -10.23
C ARG A 76 -12.88 2.25 -8.83
N ILE A 77 -14.21 2.30 -8.68
CA ILE A 77 -14.87 2.19 -7.36
C ILE A 77 -14.57 0.83 -6.74
N VAL A 78 -14.69 -0.24 -7.53
CA VAL A 78 -14.42 -1.61 -7.08
C VAL A 78 -12.98 -1.75 -6.59
N ILE A 79 -12.00 -1.18 -7.31
CA ILE A 79 -10.59 -1.17 -6.89
C ILE A 79 -10.40 -0.45 -5.56
N VAL A 80 -11.01 0.73 -5.37
CA VAL A 80 -10.90 1.49 -4.13
C VAL A 80 -11.46 0.70 -2.94
N ILE A 81 -12.61 0.04 -3.11
CA ILE A 81 -13.21 -0.79 -2.06
C ILE A 81 -12.30 -1.97 -1.72
N ILE A 82 -11.77 -2.68 -2.74
CA ILE A 82 -10.85 -3.79 -2.54
C ILE A 82 -9.59 -3.31 -1.80
N TYR A 83 -9.05 -2.16 -2.17
CA TYR A 83 -7.89 -1.57 -1.53
C TYR A 83 -8.15 -1.30 -0.03
N ILE A 84 -9.28 -0.69 0.33
CA ILE A 84 -9.64 -0.44 1.74
C ILE A 84 -9.76 -1.75 2.52
N ILE A 85 -10.36 -2.79 1.93
CA ILE A 85 -10.50 -4.11 2.57
C ILE A 85 -9.12 -4.74 2.82
N VAL A 86 -8.22 -4.66 1.83
CA VAL A 86 -6.85 -5.18 1.95
C VAL A 86 -6.06 -4.43 3.02
N GLU A 87 -6.11 -3.09 3.05
CA GLU A 87 -5.44 -2.28 4.07
C GLU A 87 -5.99 -2.60 5.48
N GLY A 88 -7.31 -2.73 5.63
CA GLY A 88 -7.92 -3.13 6.90
C GLY A 88 -7.53 -4.55 7.34
N TRP A 89 -7.35 -5.47 6.41
CA TRP A 89 -6.86 -6.82 6.70
C TRP A 89 -5.38 -6.83 7.09
N LEU A 90 -4.53 -6.08 6.39
CA LEU A 90 -3.12 -5.88 6.73
C LEU A 90 -2.96 -5.26 8.12
N PHE A 91 -3.75 -4.24 8.46
CA PHE A 91 -3.79 -3.64 9.79
C PHE A 91 -4.06 -4.68 10.88
N ARG A 92 -5.09 -5.53 10.69
CA ARG A 92 -5.42 -6.61 11.64
C ARG A 92 -4.29 -7.62 11.78
N LEU A 93 -3.62 -7.99 10.69
CA LEU A 93 -2.46 -8.90 10.71
C LEU A 93 -1.30 -8.30 11.50
N LEU A 94 -1.00 -7.01 11.30
CA LEU A 94 0.09 -6.33 11.99
C LEU A 94 -0.17 -6.21 13.50
N ILE A 95 -1.40 -5.88 13.90
CA ILE A 95 -1.80 -5.89 15.32
C ILE A 95 -1.66 -7.29 15.90
N LYS A 96 -2.12 -8.33 15.19
CA LYS A 96 -2.03 -9.72 15.67
C LYS A 96 -0.58 -10.16 15.82
N ALA A 97 0.28 -9.81 14.85
CA ALA A 97 1.71 -10.06 14.90
C ALA A 97 2.37 -9.35 16.09
N SER A 98 2.07 -8.07 16.30
CA SER A 98 2.57 -7.27 17.42
C SER A 98 2.10 -7.79 18.78
N LYS A 99 0.82 -8.11 18.94
CA LYS A 99 0.25 -8.51 20.23
C LYS A 99 0.68 -9.92 20.66
N HIS A 100 0.76 -10.85 19.72
CA HIS A 100 1.03 -12.26 20.01
C HIS A 100 2.44 -12.72 19.64
N LEU A 101 3.32 -11.80 19.22
CA LEU A 101 4.67 -12.10 18.72
C LEU A 101 4.63 -13.19 17.65
N ASN A 102 3.63 -13.15 16.76
CA ASN A 102 3.39 -14.21 15.79
C ASN A 102 4.23 -13.98 14.53
N GLN A 103 5.34 -14.73 14.40
CA GLN A 103 6.27 -14.66 13.27
C GLN A 103 5.59 -14.92 11.92
N LYS A 104 4.67 -15.90 11.84
CA LYS A 104 3.98 -16.25 10.58
C LYS A 104 3.10 -15.09 10.09
N ALA A 105 2.39 -14.43 11.00
CA ALA A 105 1.57 -13.26 10.67
C ALA A 105 2.42 -12.10 10.16
N CYS A 106 3.58 -11.86 10.79
CA CYS A 106 4.55 -10.84 10.37
C CYS A 106 5.09 -11.10 8.95
N ILE A 107 5.50 -12.35 8.66
CA ILE A 107 5.99 -12.75 7.33
C ILE A 107 4.90 -12.61 6.27
N SER A 108 3.68 -13.06 6.57
CA SER A 108 2.55 -12.93 5.65
C SER A 108 2.25 -11.47 5.33
N TRP A 109 2.25 -10.61 6.35
CA TRP A 109 2.06 -9.18 6.22
C TRP A 109 3.13 -8.55 5.32
N MET A 110 4.42 -8.83 5.57
CA MET A 110 5.53 -8.29 4.79
C MET A 110 5.44 -8.70 3.31
N LYS A 111 5.07 -9.96 3.02
CA LYS A 111 4.92 -10.44 1.64
C LYS A 111 3.82 -9.70 0.90
N VAL A 112 2.64 -9.60 1.49
CA VAL A 112 1.49 -8.95 0.85
C VAL A 112 1.75 -7.46 0.67
N ARG A 113 2.32 -6.79 1.68
CA ARG A 113 2.71 -5.38 1.58
C ARG A 113 3.79 -5.15 0.52
N GLY A 114 4.80 -6.02 0.45
CA GLY A 114 5.84 -5.94 -0.57
C GLY A 114 5.30 -6.08 -1.99
N ILE A 115 4.35 -7.00 -2.22
CA ILE A 115 3.67 -7.14 -3.52
C ILE A 115 2.86 -5.90 -3.85
N SER A 116 2.09 -5.37 -2.88
CA SER A 116 1.33 -4.13 -3.04
C SER A 116 2.23 -2.95 -3.44
N LEU A 117 3.36 -2.78 -2.74
CA LEU A 117 4.34 -1.74 -3.04
C LEU A 117 4.95 -1.91 -4.45
N LEU A 118 5.27 -3.14 -4.84
CA LEU A 118 5.79 -3.42 -6.18
C LEU A 118 4.79 -3.04 -7.27
N LEU A 119 3.52 -3.44 -7.12
CA LEU A 119 2.46 -3.09 -8.05
C LEU A 119 2.26 -1.57 -8.14
N TRP A 120 2.33 -0.89 -7.00
CA TRP A 120 2.25 0.58 -6.94
C TRP A 120 3.40 1.24 -7.69
N CYS A 121 4.65 0.80 -7.48
CA CYS A 121 5.80 1.31 -8.21
C CYS A 121 5.69 1.12 -9.73
N VAL A 122 5.16 -0.03 -10.18
CA VAL A 122 4.90 -0.30 -11.61
C VAL A 122 3.84 0.65 -12.15
N TYR A 123 2.78 0.90 -11.38
CA TYR A 123 1.72 1.85 -11.76
C TYR A 123 2.25 3.27 -11.93
N VAL A 124 3.02 3.76 -10.96
CA VAL A 124 3.65 5.10 -11.02
C VAL A 124 4.60 5.20 -12.21
N LEU A 125 5.45 4.19 -12.43
CA LEU A 125 6.38 4.17 -13.57
C LEU A 125 5.65 4.20 -14.91
N TYR A 126 4.53 3.49 -15.03
CA TYR A 126 3.68 3.54 -16.22
C TYR A 126 3.09 4.94 -16.45
N GLY A 127 2.62 5.61 -15.39
CA GLY A 127 2.14 6.99 -15.46
C GLY A 127 3.21 7.98 -15.91
N VAL A 128 4.44 7.81 -15.42
CA VAL A 128 5.61 8.63 -15.81
C VAL A 128 5.91 8.45 -17.30
N ILE A 129 5.99 7.21 -17.78
CA ILE A 129 6.31 6.89 -19.19
C ILE A 129 5.24 7.45 -20.14
N THR A 130 3.97 7.44 -19.72
CA THR A 130 2.86 7.96 -20.53
C THR A 130 2.70 9.47 -20.47
N GLY A 131 3.52 10.18 -19.68
CA GLY A 131 3.50 11.64 -19.56
C GLY A 131 2.21 12.20 -18.95
N ARG A 132 1.44 11.36 -18.24
CA ARG A 132 0.11 11.71 -17.72
C ARG A 132 0.10 12.32 -16.32
N HIS A 133 1.25 12.39 -15.64
CA HIS A 133 1.31 12.90 -14.28
C HIS A 133 1.66 14.37 -14.17
N GLU A 134 0.93 15.06 -13.31
CA GLU A 134 1.31 16.37 -12.79
C GLU A 134 2.43 16.23 -11.75
N THR A 135 3.31 17.22 -11.65
CA THR A 135 4.47 17.19 -10.75
C THR A 135 4.09 16.97 -9.27
N ILE A 136 2.93 17.47 -8.85
CA ILE A 136 2.41 17.33 -7.48
C ILE A 136 2.03 15.87 -7.19
N GLU A 137 1.37 15.19 -8.13
CA GLU A 137 0.99 13.78 -7.97
C GLU A 137 2.22 12.89 -7.85
N MET A 138 3.21 13.08 -8.73
CA MET A 138 4.48 12.32 -8.65
C MET A 138 5.20 12.52 -7.32
N THR A 139 5.17 13.74 -6.78
CA THR A 139 5.80 14.04 -5.49
C THR A 139 5.09 13.32 -4.35
N LEU A 140 3.75 13.36 -4.32
CA LEU A 140 2.95 12.68 -3.31
C LEU A 140 3.12 11.16 -3.38
N GLU A 141 3.08 10.58 -4.57
CA GLU A 141 3.28 9.14 -4.79
C GLU A 141 4.67 8.69 -4.35
N SER A 142 5.70 9.50 -4.63
CA SER A 142 7.08 9.23 -4.19
C SER A 142 7.20 9.23 -2.67
N ILE A 143 6.60 10.21 -1.98
CA ILE A 143 6.58 10.28 -0.52
C ILE A 143 5.89 9.04 0.08
N ILE A 144 4.77 8.62 -0.50
CA ILE A 144 4.05 7.41 -0.07
C ILE A 144 4.93 6.17 -0.25
N ILE A 145 5.60 6.02 -1.39
CA ILE A 145 6.51 4.89 -1.64
C ILE A 145 7.61 4.83 -0.57
N ILE A 146 8.26 5.97 -0.28
CA ILE A 146 9.32 6.06 0.75
C ILE A 146 8.76 5.66 2.12
N TYR A 147 7.58 6.17 2.49
CA TYR A 147 6.91 5.80 3.74
C TYR A 147 6.64 4.29 3.83
N ARG A 148 6.13 3.68 2.77
CA ARG A 148 5.85 2.22 2.73
C ARG A 148 7.13 1.38 2.78
N MET A 149 8.23 1.86 2.18
CA MET A 149 9.55 1.22 2.33
C MET A 149 10.03 1.28 3.78
N TYR A 150 9.89 2.44 4.43
CA TYR A 150 10.23 2.60 5.85
C TYR A 150 9.41 1.65 6.74
N GLU A 151 8.10 1.51 6.48
CA GLU A 151 7.23 0.57 7.21
C GLU A 151 7.74 -0.88 7.11
N LEU A 152 8.13 -1.32 5.91
CA LEU A 152 8.70 -2.66 5.70
C LEU A 152 9.97 -2.89 6.51
N VAL A 153 10.84 -1.88 6.59
CA VAL A 153 12.08 -1.95 7.39
C VAL A 153 11.76 -2.13 8.87
N VAL A 154 10.85 -1.31 9.41
CA VAL A 154 10.48 -1.41 10.83
C VAL A 154 9.82 -2.76 11.16
N VAL A 155 8.97 -3.28 10.28
CA VAL A 155 8.34 -4.59 10.50
C VAL A 155 9.36 -5.73 10.35
N ALA A 156 10.36 -5.58 9.48
CA ALA A 156 11.47 -6.54 9.39
C ALA A 156 12.32 -6.53 10.67
N GLU A 157 12.56 -5.38 11.28
CA GLU A 157 13.21 -5.29 12.59
C GLU A 157 12.39 -5.99 13.69
N LEU A 158 11.07 -5.75 13.74
CA LEU A 158 10.17 -6.45 14.66
C LEU A 158 10.23 -7.97 14.47
N LYS A 159 10.28 -8.45 13.23
CA LYS A 159 10.45 -9.88 12.93
C LYS A 159 11.75 -10.42 13.52
N ASN A 160 12.86 -9.71 13.33
CA ASN A 160 14.17 -10.13 13.86
C ASN A 160 14.17 -10.18 15.40
N GLU A 161 13.46 -9.27 16.07
CA GLU A 161 13.30 -9.30 17.53
C GLU A 161 12.48 -10.49 18.01
N ILE A 162 11.38 -10.81 17.31
CA ILE A 162 10.57 -11.99 17.60
C ILE A 162 11.45 -13.25 17.52
N GLU A 163 12.23 -13.40 16.45
CA GLU A 163 13.14 -14.54 16.27
C GLU A 163 14.20 -14.65 17.37
N LYS A 164 14.81 -13.53 17.76
CA LYS A 164 15.77 -13.49 18.89
C LYS A 164 15.11 -13.91 20.21
N SER A 165 13.89 -13.43 20.48
CA SER A 165 13.15 -13.76 21.69
C SER A 165 12.72 -15.23 21.76
N GLU A 166 12.42 -15.85 20.61
CA GLU A 166 12.10 -17.27 20.54
C GLU A 166 13.34 -18.15 20.72
N ALA A 167 14.48 -17.74 20.14
CA ALA A 167 15.75 -18.44 20.31
C ALA A 167 16.23 -18.43 21.78
N ALA A 168 16.11 -17.28 22.46
CA ALA A 168 16.45 -17.16 23.88
C ALA A 168 15.60 -18.10 24.76
N ARG A 169 14.28 -18.09 24.56
CA ARG A 169 13.34 -18.97 25.29
C ARG A 169 13.63 -20.46 25.08
N LYS A 170 13.99 -20.85 23.85
CA LYS A 170 14.37 -22.25 23.56
C LYS A 170 15.65 -22.65 24.31
N LYS A 171 16.63 -21.74 24.40
CA LYS A 171 17.88 -21.98 25.12
C LYS A 171 17.64 -22.15 26.63
N GLU A 172 16.81 -21.29 27.23
CA GLU A 172 16.44 -21.39 28.65
C GLU A 172 15.68 -22.68 28.98
N ALA A 173 14.80 -23.12 28.08
CA ALA A 173 14.08 -24.38 28.24
C ALA A 173 15.01 -25.61 28.21
N LEU A 174 16.04 -25.58 27.35
CA LEU A 174 17.06 -26.63 27.28
C LEU A 174 17.93 -26.68 28.55
N THR A 175 18.39 -25.52 29.04
CA THR A 175 19.21 -25.47 30.26
C THR A 175 18.47 -26.00 31.49
N HIS A 176 17.17 -25.73 31.62
CA HIS A 176 16.37 -26.28 32.71
C HIS A 176 16.09 -27.79 32.60
N GLN A 177 16.09 -28.36 31.38
CA GLN A 177 15.99 -29.81 31.22
C GLN A 177 17.28 -30.51 31.66
N ASP A 178 18.44 -29.92 31.37
CA ASP A 178 19.74 -30.47 31.77
C ASP A 178 19.96 -30.40 33.30
N GLU A 179 19.35 -29.44 34.00
CA GLU A 179 19.39 -29.34 35.47
C GLU A 179 18.49 -30.37 36.19
N LEU A 180 17.51 -30.93 35.48
CA LEU A 180 16.55 -31.91 36.02
C LEU A 180 16.93 -33.37 35.74
N ALA A 181 17.96 -33.60 34.91
CA ALA A 181 18.46 -34.92 34.52
C ALA A 181 19.68 -35.34 35.37
#